data_AF-A0A9Q3CQW1-F1
#
_entry.id   AF-A0A9Q3CQW1-F1
#
_cell.length_a   1.000
_cell.length_b   1.000
_cell.length_c   1.000
_cell.angle_alpha   90.00
_cell.angle_beta   90.00
_cell.angle_gamma   90.00
#
_symmetry.space_group_name_H-M   'P 1'
#
loop_
_entity.id
_entity.type
_entity.pdbx_description
1 polymer ?
#
loop_
_entity_poly.entity_id
_entity_poly.type
_entity_poly.pdbx_seq_one_letter_code
_entity_poly.pdbx_strand_id
1 'polypeptide(L)'
;MLRRPPYPEILETRKEIEKHINELLNVDAIRKMGHNQIVEITPAVLITWNDGKLMLCGDFRALNNYKKADRYDIPRIPHALGNLAKAKNIKKWNI
;
A
#
# COMPACT_ATOMS: atom_id res chain seq x y z
N MET A 1 15.06 12.51 8.98
CA MET A 1 13.76 12.10 9.56
C MET A 1 12.67 12.60 8.64
N LEU A 2 11.90 11.69 8.02
CA LEU A 2 10.82 12.06 7.11
C LEU A 2 9.57 12.44 7.91
N ARG A 3 9.17 13.72 7.87
CA ARG A 3 7.90 14.20 8.43
C ARG A 3 7.20 15.08 7.41
N ARG A 4 6.12 14.59 6.83
CA ARG A 4 5.28 15.34 5.91
C ARG A 4 3.90 15.54 6.55
N PRO A 5 3.37 16.78 6.58
CA PRO A 5 2.02 17.01 7.09
C PRO A 5 0.98 16.36 6.17
N PRO A 6 -0.21 16.04 6.70
CA PRO A 6 -1.35 15.61 5.88
C PRO A 6 -1.75 16.71 4.90
N TYR A 7 -2.33 16.31 3.77
CA TYR A 7 -2.89 17.25 2.82
C TYR A 7 -4.17 17.90 3.40
N PRO A 8 -4.53 19.13 3.00
CA PRO A 8 -5.81 19.71 3.36
C PRO A 8 -6.95 18.90 2.74
N GLU A 9 -7.95 18.55 3.55
CA GLU A 9 -9.06 17.69 3.12
C GLU A 9 -10.41 18.24 3.57
N ILE A 10 -11.43 17.94 2.77
CA ILE A 10 -12.83 18.22 3.07
C ILE A 10 -13.36 17.19 4.07
N LEU A 11 -14.39 17.58 4.84
CA LEU A 11 -14.98 16.76 5.89
C LEU A 11 -15.39 15.35 5.42
N GLU A 12 -15.91 15.22 4.20
CA GLU A 12 -16.33 13.94 3.65
C GLU A 12 -15.16 13.01 3.36
N THR A 13 -14.09 13.55 2.76
CA THR A 13 -12.82 12.84 2.53
C THR A 13 -12.25 12.31 3.84
N ARG A 14 -12.27 13.15 4.88
CA ARG A 14 -11.78 12.79 6.21
C ARG A 14 -12.56 11.62 6.84
N LYS A 15 -13.89 11.63 6.73
CA LYS A 15 -14.73 10.53 7.22
C LYS A 15 -14.39 9.20 6.54
N GLU A 16 -14.21 9.22 5.23
CA GLU A 16 -13.89 7.99 4.49
C GLU A 16 -12.47 7.49 4.80
N ILE A 17 -11.52 8.38 5.06
CA ILE A 17 -10.19 8.00 5.57
C ILE A 17 -10.29 7.38 6.96
N GLU A 18 -11.03 7.99 7.88
CA GLU A 18 -11.23 7.46 9.23
C GLU A 18 -11.88 6.07 9.20
N LYS A 19 -12.84 5.85 8.30
CA LYS A 19 -13.45 4.54 8.07
C LYS A 19 -12.41 3.50 7.61
N HIS A 20 -11.62 3.80 6.57
CA HIS A 20 -10.57 2.89 6.10
C HIS A 20 -9.51 2.61 7.19
N ILE A 21 -9.13 3.61 7.98
CA ILE A 21 -8.20 3.44 9.10
C ILE A 21 -8.78 2.47 10.13
N ASN A 22 -10.05 2.60 10.48
CA ASN A 22 -10.71 1.69 11.42
C ASN A 22 -10.80 0.26 10.89
N GLU A 23 -11.10 0.09 9.60
CA GLU A 23 -11.07 -1.23 8.95
C GLU A 23 -9.67 -1.87 9.03
N LEU A 24 -8.62 -1.11 8.73
CA LEU A 24 -7.23 -1.57 8.83
C LEU A 24 -6.79 -1.89 10.26
N LEU A 25 -7.29 -1.14 11.25
CA LEU A 25 -7.07 -1.42 12.67
C LEU A 25 -7.80 -2.72 13.09
N ASN A 26 -9.01 -2.96 12.59
CA ASN A 26 -9.80 -4.14 12.94
C ASN A 26 -9.20 -5.44 12.40
N VAL A 27 -8.51 -5.39 11.25
CA VAL A 27 -7.80 -6.55 10.67
C VAL A 27 -6.35 -6.65 11.15
N ASP A 28 -5.96 -5.86 12.15
CA ASP A 28 -4.59 -5.79 12.71
C ASP A 28 -3.49 -5.51 11.66
N ALA A 29 -3.84 -4.86 10.53
CA ALA A 29 -2.87 -4.48 9.50
C ALA A 29 -2.04 -3.26 9.91
N ILE A 30 -2.60 -2.38 10.75
CA ILE A 30 -1.93 -1.18 11.27
C ILE A 30 -2.14 -1.04 12.78
N ARG A 31 -1.33 -0.21 13.44
CA ARG A 31 -1.42 0.05 14.89
C ARG A 31 -1.25 1.53 15.20
N LYS A 32 -1.93 2.02 16.25
CA LYS A 32 -1.70 3.36 16.81
C LYS A 32 -0.30 3.46 17.44
N MET A 33 0.42 4.51 17.09
CA MET A 33 1.74 4.83 17.64
C MET A 33 1.63 5.86 18.76
N GLY A 34 2.42 5.70 19.82
CA GLY A 34 2.44 6.62 20.96
C GLY A 34 3.36 7.82 20.74
N HIS A 35 3.10 8.93 21.45
CA HIS A 35 3.86 10.19 21.35
C HIS A 35 5.37 10.05 21.58
N ASN A 36 5.80 9.04 22.36
CA ASN A 36 7.20 8.82 22.71
C ASN A 36 7.98 8.03 21.66
N GLN A 37 7.37 7.65 20.53
CA GLN A 37 8.01 6.87 19.48
C GLN A 37 8.47 7.77 18.33
N ILE A 38 9.75 7.66 17.96
CA ILE A 38 10.31 8.35 16.80
C ILE A 38 9.86 7.62 15.53
N VAL A 39 8.89 8.20 14.82
CA VAL A 39 8.36 7.64 13.57
C VAL A 39 8.50 8.59 12.40
N GLU A 40 8.66 8.00 11.22
CA GLU A 40 8.55 8.69 9.94
C GLU A 40 7.07 8.83 9.57
N ILE A 41 6.68 10.01 9.13
CA ILE A 41 5.27 10.35 8.82
C ILE A 41 5.16 10.64 7.33
N THR A 42 4.27 9.88 6.68
CA THR A 42 3.86 10.09 5.30
C THR A 42 2.36 10.34 5.25
N PRO A 43 1.88 11.24 4.39
CA PRO A 43 0.46 11.52 4.30
C PRO A 43 -0.24 10.38 3.56
N ALA A 44 -1.48 10.09 3.95
CA ALA A 44 -2.37 9.25 3.16
C ALA A 44 -3.21 10.14 2.24
N VAL A 45 -3.66 9.57 1.13
CA VAL A 45 -4.53 10.21 0.15
C VAL A 45 -5.64 9.24 -0.26
N LEU A 46 -6.83 9.76 -0.55
CA LEU A 46 -7.88 8.99 -1.19
C LEU A 46 -7.77 9.09 -2.71
N ILE A 47 -7.91 7.95 -3.38
CA ILE A 47 -7.99 7.86 -4.83
C ILE A 47 -9.29 7.19 -5.23
N THR A 48 -9.86 7.59 -6.36
CA THR A 48 -11.00 6.89 -6.97
C THR A 48 -10.47 5.75 -7.84
N TRP A 49 -10.91 4.53 -7.56
CA TRP A 49 -10.62 3.34 -8.34
C TRP A 49 -11.56 3.23 -9.55
N ASN A 50 -11.21 2.34 -10.48
CA ASN A 50 -11.91 2.15 -11.76
C ASN A 50 -13.40 1.79 -11.62
N ASP A 51 -13.82 1.25 -10.47
CA ASP A 51 -15.22 0.91 -10.16
C ASP A 51 -15.96 2.03 -9.41
N GLY A 52 -15.35 3.22 -9.28
CA GLY A 52 -15.89 4.36 -8.55
C GLY A 52 -15.70 4.29 -7.04
N LYS A 53 -15.10 3.22 -6.50
CA LYS A 53 -14.81 3.12 -5.06
C LYS A 53 -13.62 4.02 -4.70
N LEU A 54 -13.66 4.54 -3.48
CA LEU A 54 -12.53 5.26 -2.90
C LEU A 54 -11.58 4.25 -2.25
N MET A 55 -10.28 4.43 -2.45
CA MET A 55 -9.22 3.64 -1.83
C MET A 55 -8.24 4.55 -1.10
N LEU A 56 -7.85 4.15 0.11
CA LEU A 56 -6.79 4.78 0.87
C LEU A 56 -5.42 4.37 0.32
N CYS A 57 -4.59 5.34 -0.04
CA CYS A 57 -3.23 5.13 -0.54
C CYS A 57 -2.23 5.98 0.25
N GLY A 58 -1.13 5.38 0.70
CA GLY A 58 -0.04 6.12 1.36
C GLY A 58 0.87 6.79 0.33
N ASP A 59 1.15 8.09 0.48
CA ASP A 59 2.14 8.77 -0.35
C ASP A 59 3.56 8.47 0.15
N PHE A 60 4.07 7.32 -0.28
CA PHE A 60 5.41 6.86 0.04
C PHE A 60 6.49 7.38 -0.92
N ARG A 61 6.21 8.35 -1.81
CA ARG A 61 7.20 8.81 -2.81
C ARG A 61 8.48 9.32 -2.15
N ALA A 62 8.34 10.13 -1.10
CA ALA A 62 9.49 10.65 -0.36
C ALA A 62 10.22 9.54 0.42
N LEU A 63 9.48 8.55 0.95
CA LEU A 63 10.06 7.39 1.63
C LEU A 63 10.87 6.51 0.65
N ASN A 64 10.32 6.28 -0.55
CA ASN A 64 10.94 5.48 -1.60
C ASN A 64 12.24 6.08 -2.11
N ASN A 65 12.36 7.41 -2.14
CA ASN A 65 13.61 8.09 -2.50
C ASN A 65 14.66 8.01 -1.39
N TYR A 66 14.22 7.92 -0.13
CA TYR A 66 15.12 7.85 1.03
C TYR A 66 15.65 6.43 1.29
N LYS A 67 14.84 5.39 1.03
CA LYS A 67 15.21 4.00 1.27
C LYS A 67 15.99 3.41 0.09
N LYS A 68 17.02 2.63 0.40
CA LYS A 68 17.71 1.82 -0.61
C LYS A 68 16.75 0.72 -1.10
N ALA A 69 16.55 0.65 -2.41
CA ALA A 69 15.73 -0.40 -3.01
C ALA A 69 16.35 -1.77 -2.75
N ASP A 70 15.61 -2.64 -2.06
CA ASP A 70 15.94 -4.06 -1.94
C ASP A 70 15.39 -4.78 -3.18
N ARG A 71 16.28 -5.11 -4.11
CA ARG A 71 15.90 -5.72 -5.39
C ARG A 71 16.09 -7.22 -5.26
N TYR A 72 14.98 -7.93 -5.04
CA TYR A 72 14.95 -9.38 -5.18
C TYR A 72 14.92 -9.76 -6.67
N ASP A 73 15.61 -10.83 -7.06
CA ASP A 73 15.65 -11.30 -8.43
C ASP A 73 14.31 -11.96 -8.81
N ILE A 74 13.38 -11.17 -9.32
CA ILE A 74 12.14 -11.68 -9.91
C ILE A 74 12.48 -12.28 -11.28
N PRO A 75 12.16 -13.57 -11.54
CA PRO A 75 12.44 -14.18 -12.83
C PRO A 75 11.69 -13.44 -13.93
N ARG A 76 12.37 -13.20 -15.06
CA ARG A 76 11.75 -12.57 -16.22
C ARG A 76 10.58 -13.43 -16.73
N ILE A 77 9.54 -12.77 -17.25
CA ILE A 77 8.32 -13.41 -17.76
C ILE A 77 8.62 -14.61 -18.67
N PRO A 78 9.54 -14.55 -19.66
CA PRO A 78 9.82 -15.71 -20.53
C PRO A 78 10.38 -16.92 -19.78
N HIS A 79 11.21 -16.69 -18.75
CA HIS A 79 11.79 -17.76 -17.93
C HIS A 79 10.70 -18.46 -17.09
N ALA A 80 9.79 -17.68 -16.52
CA ALA A 80 8.64 -18.22 -15.78
C ALA A 80 7.67 -19.00 -16.71
N LEU A 81 7.38 -18.46 -17.90
CA LEU A 81 6.48 -19.08 -18.87
C LEU A 81 7.04 -20.36 -19.50
N GLY A 82 8.36 -20.45 -19.73
CA GLY A 82 8.98 -21.64 -20.30
C GLY A 82 8.78 -22.92 -19.46
N ASN A 83 8.76 -22.77 -18.14
CA ASN A 83 8.45 -23.87 -17.22
C ASN A 83 6.96 -24.19 -17.19
N LEU A 84 6.11 -23.16 -17.26
CA LEU A 84 4.66 -23.32 -17.28
C LEU A 84 4.17 -24.02 -18.56
N ALA A 85 4.77 -23.74 -19.71
CA ALA A 85 4.42 -24.33 -21.00
C ALA A 85 4.60 -25.85 -21.06
N LYS A 86 5.44 -26.42 -20.19
CA LYS A 86 5.68 -27.87 -20.09
C LYS A 86 4.68 -28.58 -19.16
N ALA A 87 3.84 -27.83 -18.44
CA ALA A 87 2.90 -28.40 -17.48
C ALA A 87 1.65 -28.93 -18.18
N LYS A 88 1.21 -30.14 -17.82
CA LYS A 88 -0.02 -30.75 -18.36
C LYS A 88 -1.31 -30.13 -17.80
N ASN A 89 -1.27 -29.65 -16.55
CA ASN A 89 -2.41 -29.05 -15.87
C ASN A 89 -1.94 -27.78 -15.15
N ILE A 90 -2.60 -26.66 -15.42
CA ILE A 90 -2.33 -25.37 -14.76
C ILE A 90 -3.57 -24.99 -13.96
N LYS A 91 -3.41 -24.72 -12.67
CA LYS A 91 -4.45 -24.18 -11.81
C LYS A 91 -4.00 -22.84 -11.26
N LYS A 92 -4.79 -21.80 -11.53
CA LYS A 92 -4.60 -20.48 -10.93
C LYS A 92 -5.39 -20.44 -9.63
N TRP A 93 -4.67 -20.27 -8.52
CA TRP A 93 -5.28 -19.94 -7.24
C TRP A 93 -5.27 -18.43 -7.08
N ASN A 94 -6.42 -17.84 -6.79
CA ASN A 94 -6.48 -16.47 -6.29
C ASN A 94 -6.47 -16.58 -4.76
N ILE A 95 -5.50 -15.91 -4.13
CA ILE A 95 -5.48 -15.67 -2.69
C ILE A 95 -6.34 -14.44 -2.43
#